data_AF-A0A2T4TKX5-F1
#
_entry.id   AF-A0A2T4TKX5-F1
#
_cell.length_a   1.000
_cell.length_b   1.000
_cell.length_c   1.000
_cell.angle_alpha   90.00
_cell.angle_beta   90.00
_cell.angle_gamma   90.00
#
_symmetry.space_group_name_H-M   'P 1'
#
loop_
_entity.id
_entity.type
_entity.pdbx_description
1 polymer ?
#
loop_
_entity_poly.entity_id
_entity_poly.type
_entity_poly.pdbx_seq_one_letter_code
_entity_poly.pdbx_strand_id
1 'polypeptide(L)'
;MKLSSILALEASEEVRIYLHREGLFWKAYERSAFLLLRETGKKYQVKCRQQKSTGDIVRSVGFPDSVLHQLFPADVLHEVAQSAEEGEHSQALWVEASHADLSDFAVWRAEHDVEELNTDSANKSSKANSRAGNDATALVMQRLSAFDLANSTPIDCLRFVALLKEISSHGM
;
A
#
# COMPACT_ATOMS: atom_id res chain seq x y z
N MET A 1 -9.04 3.74 12.28
CA MET A 1 -10.37 3.11 12.11
C MET A 1 -10.18 1.60 12.01
N LYS A 2 -11.17 0.78 12.42
CA LYS A 2 -11.11 -0.67 12.17
C LYS A 2 -11.41 -0.94 10.70
N LEU A 3 -10.75 -1.94 10.09
CA LEU A 3 -10.97 -2.31 8.69
C LEU A 3 -12.43 -2.65 8.39
N SER A 4 -13.13 -3.28 9.33
CA SER A 4 -14.57 -3.56 9.20
C SER A 4 -15.43 -2.29 9.05
N SER A 5 -15.09 -1.21 9.77
CA SER A 5 -15.80 0.08 9.64
C SER A 5 -15.51 0.73 8.29
N ILE A 6 -14.27 0.62 7.80
CA ILE A 6 -13.86 1.11 6.48
C ILE A 6 -14.64 0.40 5.38
N LEU A 7 -14.68 -0.93 5.39
CA LEU A 7 -15.41 -1.71 4.39
C LEU A 7 -16.92 -1.45 4.43
N ALA A 8 -17.48 -1.11 5.60
CA ALA A 8 -18.87 -0.69 5.70
C ALA A 8 -19.13 0.67 5.01
N LEU A 9 -18.18 1.61 5.06
CA LEU A 9 -18.26 2.87 4.31
C LEU A 9 -18.19 2.63 2.80
N GLU A 10 -17.32 1.72 2.37
CA GLU A 10 -17.18 1.37 0.95
C GLU A 10 -18.43 0.74 0.33
N ALA A 11 -19.30 0.16 1.15
CA ALA A 11 -20.60 -0.38 0.73
C ALA A 11 -21.65 0.70 0.43
N SER A 12 -21.37 1.98 0.71
CA SER A 12 -22.22 3.10 0.37
C SER A 12 -22.26 3.31 -1.14
N GLU A 13 -23.44 3.46 -1.75
CA GLU A 13 -23.60 3.81 -3.17
C GLU A 13 -23.25 5.28 -3.47
N GLU A 14 -22.85 6.06 -2.47
CA GLU A 14 -22.39 7.42 -2.66
C GLU A 14 -21.13 7.48 -3.55
N VAL A 15 -21.01 8.58 -4.28
CA VAL A 15 -19.93 8.85 -5.24
C VAL A 15 -18.82 9.59 -4.51
N ARG A 16 -18.24 8.93 -3.50
CA ARG A 16 -17.22 9.50 -2.62
C ARG A 16 -15.94 8.69 -2.66
N ILE A 17 -14.81 9.38 -2.54
CA ILE A 17 -13.52 8.76 -2.26
C ILE A 17 -13.24 8.98 -0.79
N TYR A 18 -13.21 7.90 -0.02
CA TYR A 18 -12.82 7.91 1.39
C TYR A 18 -11.30 7.74 1.51
N LEU A 19 -10.69 8.61 2.32
CA LEU A 19 -9.26 8.64 2.61
C LEU A 19 -9.05 8.43 4.11
N HIS A 20 -8.38 7.35 4.48
CA HIS A 20 -8.08 7.02 5.87
C HIS A 20 -6.61 7.30 6.16
N ARG A 21 -6.34 7.98 7.27
CA ARG A 21 -4.98 8.30 7.69
C ARG A 21 -4.33 7.08 8.34
N GLU A 22 -3.16 6.71 7.83
CA GLU A 22 -2.30 5.66 8.35
C GLU A 22 -0.88 6.20 8.50
N GLY A 23 -0.58 6.74 9.68
CA GLY A 23 0.69 7.42 9.95
C GLY A 23 0.85 8.68 9.07
N LEU A 24 1.84 8.64 8.17
CA LEU A 24 2.16 9.71 7.22
C LEU A 24 1.54 9.51 5.83
N PHE A 25 0.61 8.56 5.69
CA PHE A 25 -0.04 8.24 4.43
C PHE A 25 -1.55 8.39 4.55
N TRP A 26 -2.16 8.74 3.42
CA TRP A 26 -3.59 8.59 3.19
C TRP A 26 -3.82 7.35 2.35
N LYS A 27 -4.83 6.56 2.72
CA LYS A 27 -5.17 5.32 2.04
C LYS A 27 -6.66 5.27 1.70
N ALA A 28 -6.94 4.95 0.44
CA ALA A 28 -8.26 4.61 -0.06
C ALA A 28 -8.36 3.08 -0.21
N TYR A 29 -9.55 2.54 -0.02
CA TYR A 29 -9.84 1.11 -0.08
C TYR A 29 -10.86 0.83 -1.19
N GLU A 30 -10.83 -0.38 -1.76
CA GLU A 30 -11.85 -0.90 -2.68
C GLU A 30 -12.33 0.13 -3.73
N ARG A 31 -13.59 0.60 -3.63
CA ARG A 31 -14.20 1.52 -4.61
C ARG A 31 -13.50 2.87 -4.55
N SER A 32 -13.23 3.40 -3.36
CA SER A 32 -12.45 4.63 -3.20
C SER A 32 -11.07 4.52 -3.83
N ALA A 33 -10.40 3.36 -3.72
CA ALA A 33 -9.08 3.15 -4.34
C ALA A 33 -9.15 3.21 -5.86
N PHE A 34 -10.16 2.57 -6.46
CA PHE A 34 -10.40 2.61 -7.89
C PHE A 34 -10.71 4.03 -8.39
N LEU A 35 -11.63 4.72 -7.72
CA LEU A 35 -12.01 6.09 -8.06
C LEU A 35 -10.83 7.05 -7.92
N LEU A 36 -10.00 6.92 -6.88
CA LEU A 36 -8.79 7.72 -6.68
C LEU A 36 -7.82 7.61 -7.87
N LEU A 37 -7.61 6.41 -8.40
CA LEU A 37 -6.75 6.20 -9.58
C LEU A 37 -7.33 6.89 -10.82
N ARG A 38 -8.65 6.82 -11.02
CA ARG A 38 -9.34 7.47 -12.15
C ARG A 38 -9.29 8.99 -12.05
N GLU A 39 -9.66 9.56 -10.91
CA GLU A 39 -9.71 11.01 -10.68
C GLU A 39 -8.33 11.65 -10.83
N THR A 40 -7.31 11.04 -10.22
CA THR A 40 -5.97 11.64 -10.18
C THR A 40 -5.16 11.34 -11.44
N GLY A 41 -5.52 10.31 -12.21
CA GLY A 41 -4.74 9.79 -13.34
C GLY A 41 -3.35 9.29 -12.95
N LYS A 42 -3.06 9.14 -11.65
CA LYS A 42 -1.77 8.70 -11.13
C LYS A 42 -1.69 7.19 -11.15
N LYS A 43 -0.50 6.66 -11.45
CA LYS A 43 -0.21 5.22 -11.42
C LYS A 43 0.28 4.81 -10.04
N TYR A 44 -0.56 4.96 -9.02
CA TYR A 44 -0.23 4.45 -7.69
C TYR A 44 -0.31 2.93 -7.68
N GLN A 45 0.53 2.30 -6.86
CA GLN A 45 0.52 0.86 -6.69
C GLN A 45 -0.72 0.44 -5.91
N VAL A 46 -1.46 -0.53 -6.45
CA VAL A 46 -2.55 -1.20 -5.75
C VAL A 46 -1.95 -2.28 -4.86
N LYS A 47 -2.24 -2.21 -3.56
CA LYS A 47 -1.84 -3.23 -2.58
C LYS A 47 -3.04 -4.12 -2.28
N CYS A 48 -2.89 -5.41 -2.55
CA CYS A 48 -3.83 -6.44 -2.14
C CYS A 48 -3.41 -7.03 -0.80
N ARG A 49 -4.39 -7.30 0.06
CA ARG A 49 -4.17 -7.93 1.34
C ARG A 49 -5.31 -8.86 1.67
N GLN A 50 -5.01 -10.13 1.90
CA GLN A 50 -6.00 -11.05 2.41
C GLN A 50 -6.41 -10.72 3.86
N GLN A 51 -7.71 -10.64 4.09
CA GLN A 51 -8.30 -10.48 5.41
C GLN A 51 -8.39 -11.83 6.12
N LYS A 52 -7.64 -12.00 7.21
CA LYS A 52 -7.49 -13.27 7.94
C LYS A 52 -8.81 -13.90 8.42
N SER A 53 -9.84 -13.08 8.67
CA SER A 53 -11.11 -13.54 9.25
C SER A 53 -12.10 -14.09 8.23
N THR A 54 -12.10 -13.55 7.00
CA THR A 54 -13.07 -13.91 5.95
C THR A 54 -12.41 -14.57 4.74
N GLY A 55 -11.09 -14.40 4.57
CA GLY A 55 -10.36 -14.86 3.39
C GLY A 55 -10.46 -13.92 2.19
N ASP A 56 -11.25 -12.84 2.30
CA ASP A 56 -11.45 -11.87 1.25
C ASP A 56 -10.17 -11.07 0.99
N ILE A 57 -9.92 -10.78 -0.29
CA ILE A 57 -8.81 -9.91 -0.69
C ILE A 57 -9.31 -8.47 -0.63
N VAL A 58 -8.62 -7.64 0.15
CA VAL A 58 -8.89 -6.21 0.25
C VAL A 58 -7.83 -5.44 -0.54
N ARG A 59 -8.27 -4.57 -1.45
CA ARG A 59 -7.40 -3.71 -2.25
C ARG A 59 -7.34 -2.32 -1.67
N SER A 60 -6.15 -1.74 -1.70
CA SER A 60 -5.93 -0.38 -1.23
C SER A 60 -4.90 0.36 -2.07
N VAL A 61 -5.06 1.68 -2.14
CA VAL A 61 -4.11 2.59 -2.78
C VAL A 61 -3.80 3.68 -1.78
N GLY A 62 -2.52 4.03 -1.65
CA GLY A 62 -2.10 5.07 -0.72
C GLY A 62 -1.08 6.04 -1.31
N PHE A 63 -1.07 7.24 -0.75
CA PHE A 63 -0.13 8.31 -1.11
C PHE A 63 0.33 9.08 0.15
N PRO A 64 1.50 9.73 0.12
CA PRO A 64 2.01 10.50 1.26
C PRO A 64 1.13 11.71 1.61
N ASP A 65 1.02 12.05 2.88
CA ASP A 65 0.32 13.26 3.36
C ASP A 65 0.80 14.55 2.66
N SER A 66 2.09 14.63 2.36
CA SER A 66 2.70 15.78 1.68
C SER A 66 2.11 16.10 0.30
N VAL A 67 1.41 15.16 -0.34
CA VAL A 67 0.77 15.38 -1.64
C VAL A 67 -0.75 15.53 -1.55
N LEU A 68 -1.36 15.45 -0.36
CA LEU A 68 -2.82 15.53 -0.19
C LEU A 68 -3.39 16.78 -0.86
N HIS A 69 -2.90 17.96 -0.48
CA HIS A 69 -3.39 19.24 -0.99
C HIS A 69 -3.03 19.51 -2.46
N GLN A 70 -2.12 18.71 -3.04
CA GLN A 70 -1.81 18.77 -4.47
C GLN A 70 -2.80 17.95 -5.29
N LEU A 71 -3.35 16.88 -4.72
CA LEU A 71 -4.37 16.04 -5.35
C LEU A 71 -5.78 16.59 -5.11
N PHE A 72 -6.04 17.05 -3.89
CA PHE A 72 -7.35 17.51 -3.43
C PHE A 72 -7.20 18.85 -2.70
N PRO A 73 -7.68 19.97 -3.29
CA PRO A 73 -7.76 21.25 -2.62
C PRO A 73 -8.47 21.17 -1.26
N ALA A 74 -8.11 22.05 -0.32
CA ALA A 74 -8.63 21.99 1.04
C ALA A 74 -10.15 22.22 1.15
N ASP A 75 -10.74 22.92 0.19
CA ASP A 75 -12.17 23.24 0.12
C ASP A 75 -13.06 22.06 -0.29
N VAL A 76 -12.49 21.04 -0.94
CA VAL A 76 -13.21 19.83 -1.34
C VAL A 76 -13.04 18.67 -0.36
N LEU A 77 -12.19 18.83 0.64
CA LEU A 77 -11.91 17.82 1.67
C LEU A 77 -12.89 17.98 2.83
N HIS A 78 -13.61 16.90 3.12
CA HIS A 78 -14.61 16.86 4.18
C HIS A 78 -14.24 15.81 5.23
N GLU A 79 -14.36 16.14 6.51
CA GLU A 79 -14.15 15.15 7.57
C GLU A 79 -15.29 14.14 7.61
N VAL A 80 -14.94 12.86 7.78
CA VAL A 80 -15.92 11.81 8.06
C VAL A 80 -16.33 11.96 9.53
N ALA A 81 -17.63 12.12 9.80
CA ALA A 81 -18.13 12.19 11.16
C ALA A 81 -17.83 10.86 11.89
N GLN A 82 -17.01 10.92 12.93
CA GLN A 82 -16.64 9.73 13.70
C GLN A 82 -17.53 9.59 14.93
N SER A 83 -17.97 8.36 15.18
CA SER A 83 -18.59 7.97 16.44
C SER A 83 -17.54 8.07 17.55
N ALA A 84 -17.91 8.66 18.68
CA ALA A 84 -17.01 8.90 19.84
C ALA A 84 -16.32 7.65 20.43
N GLU A 85 -16.68 6.45 19.95
CA GLU A 85 -16.12 5.16 20.37
C GLU A 85 -14.85 4.76 19.60
N GLU A 86 -14.56 5.42 18.48
CA GLU A 86 -13.33 5.18 17.70
C GLU A 86 -12.27 6.17 18.17
N GLY A 87 -11.28 5.69 18.92
CA GLY A 87 -10.31 6.53 19.64
C GLY A 87 -9.59 7.61 18.84
N GLU A 88 -8.98 8.52 19.60
CA GLU A 88 -8.37 9.85 19.31
C GLU A 88 -7.44 10.00 18.09
N HIS A 89 -7.16 8.93 17.32
CA HIS A 89 -6.18 8.93 16.23
C HIS A 89 -6.71 8.44 14.88
N SER A 90 -7.98 8.11 14.78
CA SER A 90 -8.57 7.80 13.49
C SER A 90 -8.84 9.14 12.78
N GLN A 91 -8.18 9.45 11.68
CA GLN A 91 -8.56 10.59 10.84
C GLN A 91 -9.03 10.03 9.50
N ALA A 92 -10.23 10.42 9.08
CA ALA A 92 -10.78 10.02 7.80
C ALA A 92 -11.40 11.25 7.12
N LEU A 93 -11.10 11.39 5.83
CA LEU A 93 -11.62 12.42 4.96
C LEU A 93 -12.42 11.78 3.84
N TRP A 94 -13.29 12.56 3.22
CA TRP A 94 -13.91 12.19 1.97
C TRP A 94 -13.89 13.38 1.01
N VAL A 95 -13.90 13.06 -0.28
CA VAL A 95 -14.08 14.01 -1.38
C VAL A 95 -15.14 13.45 -2.32
N GLU A 96 -15.92 14.33 -2.95
CA GLU A 96 -16.84 13.92 -4.01
C GLU A 96 -16.03 13.50 -5.25
N ALA A 97 -16.35 12.34 -5.83
CA ALA A 97 -15.73 11.91 -7.09
C ALA A 97 -16.45 12.56 -8.28
N SER A 98 -15.67 12.98 -9.29
CA SER A 98 -16.21 13.48 -10.56
C SER A 98 -16.89 12.36 -11.37
N HIS A 99 -16.45 11.12 -11.17
CA HIS A 99 -16.97 9.94 -11.85
C HIS A 99 -17.66 8.96 -10.90
N ALA A 100 -18.96 8.75 -11.09
CA ALA A 100 -19.74 7.68 -10.44
C ALA A 100 -19.61 6.33 -11.16
N ASP A 101 -18.92 6.30 -12.28
CA ASP A 101 -18.86 5.13 -13.14
C ASP A 101 -17.97 4.04 -12.53
N LEU A 102 -18.61 2.96 -12.11
CA LEU A 102 -18.00 1.78 -11.53
C LEU A 102 -18.11 0.56 -12.46
N SER A 103 -18.47 0.76 -13.74
CA SER A 103 -18.62 -0.35 -14.70
C SER A 103 -17.35 -1.20 -14.79
N ASP A 104 -16.18 -0.56 -14.77
CA ASP A 104 -14.89 -1.22 -14.82
C ASP A 104 -14.37 -1.68 -13.44
N PHE A 105 -15.06 -1.37 -12.34
CA PHE A 105 -14.58 -1.71 -11.00
C PHE A 105 -14.48 -3.24 -10.79
N ALA A 106 -15.45 -4.00 -11.30
CA ALA A 106 -15.43 -5.45 -11.21
C ALA A 106 -14.25 -6.06 -11.98
N VAL A 107 -13.92 -5.50 -13.15
CA VAL A 107 -12.76 -5.90 -13.95
C VAL A 107 -11.47 -5.56 -13.21
N TRP A 108 -11.34 -4.32 -12.75
CA TRP A 108 -10.19 -3.86 -11.96
C TRP A 108 -9.97 -4.73 -10.71
N ARG A 109 -11.04 -5.13 -10.01
CA ARG A 109 -10.92 -6.06 -8.88
C ARG A 109 -10.36 -7.41 -9.31
N ALA A 110 -10.90 -8.01 -10.37
CA ALA A 110 -10.47 -9.32 -10.85
C ALA A 110 -8.99 -9.32 -11.31
N GLU A 111 -8.52 -8.24 -11.94
CA GLU A 111 -7.11 -8.08 -12.34
C GLU A 111 -6.16 -8.20 -11.14
N HIS A 112 -6.55 -7.65 -10.00
CA HIS A 112 -5.71 -7.59 -8.81
C HIS A 112 -5.93 -8.76 -7.83
N ASP A 113 -6.89 -9.66 -8.07
CA ASP A 113 -7.01 -10.93 -7.32
C ASP A 113 -5.89 -11.92 -7.67
N VAL A 114 -5.37 -11.84 -8.90
CA VAL A 114 -4.45 -12.85 -9.45
C VAL A 114 -2.99 -12.58 -9.09
N GLU A 115 -2.63 -11.33 -8.79
CA GLU A 115 -1.23 -10.95 -8.49
C GLU A 115 -0.71 -11.50 -7.15
N GLU A 116 -1.57 -11.71 -6.15
CA GLU A 116 -1.13 -12.22 -4.83
C GLU A 116 -0.74 -13.71 -4.89
N LEU A 117 -1.40 -14.52 -5.75
CA LEU A 117 -1.12 -15.96 -5.89
C LEU A 117 0.21 -16.29 -6.59
N ASN A 118 0.79 -15.35 -7.35
CA ASN A 118 2.04 -15.58 -8.09
C ASN A 118 3.31 -15.17 -7.34
N THR A 119 3.19 -14.42 -6.23
CA THR A 119 4.37 -13.89 -5.52
C THR A 119 5.03 -14.90 -4.57
N ASP A 120 4.39 -16.04 -4.29
CA ASP A 120 4.95 -17.10 -3.44
C ASP A 120 5.84 -18.12 -4.17
N SER A 121 5.98 -18.07 -5.51
CA SER A 121 6.70 -19.12 -6.28
C SER A 121 7.90 -18.65 -7.11
N ALA A 122 8.28 -17.38 -7.08
CA ALA A 122 9.38 -16.86 -7.91
C ALA A 122 10.68 -16.61 -7.12
N ASN A 123 11.24 -17.63 -6.45
CA ASN A 123 12.70 -17.64 -6.24
C ASN A 123 13.28 -19.03 -5.95
N LYS A 124 13.59 -19.81 -7.01
CA LYS A 124 14.52 -20.93 -6.93
C LYS A 124 15.38 -21.05 -8.19
N SER A 125 16.69 -20.90 -7.97
CA SER A 125 17.83 -21.23 -8.86
C SER A 125 17.96 -20.36 -10.11
N SER A 126 19.13 -19.88 -10.53
CA SER A 126 20.51 -20.43 -10.57
C SER A 126 21.46 -19.22 -10.79
N LYS A 127 22.78 -19.20 -10.56
CA LYS A 127 23.86 -20.16 -10.83
C LYS A 127 25.15 -19.59 -10.21
N ALA A 128 26.07 -20.46 -9.81
CA ALA A 128 27.40 -20.11 -9.29
C ALA A 128 28.32 -19.50 -10.36
N ASN A 129 29.15 -18.50 -10.00
CA ASN A 129 30.59 -18.53 -10.27
C ASN A 129 31.38 -17.51 -9.43
N SER A 130 32.57 -17.95 -9.01
CA SER A 130 33.52 -17.34 -8.07
C SER A 130 34.17 -16.02 -8.51
N ARG A 131 34.46 -15.12 -7.55
CA ARG A 131 35.80 -14.55 -7.26
C ARG A 131 35.76 -13.67 -6.01
N ALA A 132 36.37 -14.18 -4.94
CA ALA A 132 36.47 -13.59 -3.62
C ALA A 132 37.31 -12.30 -3.62
N GLY A 133 36.78 -11.24 -3.00
CA GLY A 133 37.41 -9.92 -2.86
C GLY A 133 36.46 -8.75 -3.15
N ASN A 134 35.47 -8.96 -4.02
CA ASN A 134 34.41 -7.98 -4.37
C ASN A 134 33.01 -8.42 -3.89
N ASP A 135 32.95 -9.49 -3.10
CA ASP A 135 31.72 -10.24 -2.83
C ASP A 135 30.82 -9.54 -1.80
N ALA A 136 31.39 -9.04 -0.70
CA ALA A 136 30.59 -8.38 0.35
C ALA A 136 29.96 -7.08 -0.13
N THR A 137 30.70 -6.23 -0.86
CA THR A 137 30.18 -4.97 -1.40
C THR A 137 29.15 -5.22 -2.51
N ALA A 138 29.42 -6.16 -3.42
CA ALA A 138 28.46 -6.55 -4.44
C ALA A 138 27.18 -7.16 -3.83
N LEU A 139 27.32 -7.97 -2.78
CA LEU A 139 26.20 -8.56 -2.06
C LEU A 139 25.39 -7.50 -1.32
N VAL A 140 26.03 -6.53 -0.65
CA VAL A 140 25.34 -5.38 -0.04
C VAL A 140 24.57 -4.59 -1.10
N MET A 141 25.19 -4.26 -2.23
CA MET A 141 24.53 -3.53 -3.32
C MET A 141 23.38 -4.31 -3.93
N GLN A 142 23.54 -5.61 -4.13
CA GLN A 142 22.46 -6.50 -4.59
C GLN A 142 21.30 -6.50 -3.59
N ARG A 143 21.58 -6.65 -2.29
CA ARG A 143 20.57 -6.65 -1.23
C ARG A 143 19.86 -5.31 -1.13
N LEU A 144 20.58 -4.19 -1.26
CA LEU A 144 20.01 -2.83 -1.31
C LEU A 144 19.10 -2.66 -2.53
N SER A 145 19.52 -3.10 -3.71
CA SER A 145 18.69 -2.99 -4.93
C SER A 145 17.44 -3.86 -4.91
N ALA A 146 17.49 -4.99 -4.20
CA ALA A 146 16.38 -5.93 -4.11
C ALA A 146 15.44 -5.66 -2.92
N PHE A 147 15.84 -4.79 -1.99
CA PHE A 147 15.04 -4.51 -0.80
C PHE A 147 13.94 -3.50 -1.11
N ASP A 148 12.70 -3.95 -0.98
CA ASP A 148 11.53 -3.10 -1.16
C ASP A 148 11.26 -2.27 0.11
N LEU A 149 11.82 -1.07 0.14
CA LEU A 149 11.64 -0.14 1.25
C LEU A 149 10.19 0.33 1.41
N ALA A 150 9.42 0.42 0.31
CA ALA A 150 8.07 0.98 0.33
C ALA A 150 7.01 0.02 0.88
N ASN A 151 7.32 -1.29 0.88
CA ASN A 151 6.45 -2.35 1.38
C ASN A 151 6.95 -3.02 2.66
N SER A 152 8.14 -2.65 3.15
CA SER A 152 8.70 -3.17 4.38
C SER A 152 8.13 -2.48 5.62
N THR A 153 7.87 -3.25 6.68
CA THR A 153 7.49 -2.66 7.98
C THR A 153 8.72 -2.04 8.67
N PRO A 154 8.54 -1.14 9.65
CA PRO A 154 9.68 -0.55 10.38
C PRO A 154 10.62 -1.61 11.00
N ILE A 155 10.08 -2.74 11.46
CA ILE A 155 10.89 -3.83 12.02
C ILE A 155 11.65 -4.61 10.93
N ASP A 156 11.08 -4.76 9.74
CA ASP A 156 11.77 -5.36 8.60
C ASP A 156 12.94 -4.49 8.13
N CYS A 157 12.78 -3.16 8.12
CA CYS A 157 13.85 -2.21 7.85
C CYS A 157 14.99 -2.33 8.87
N LEU A 158 14.67 -2.41 10.17
CA LEU A 158 15.67 -2.59 11.22
C LEU A 158 16.42 -3.94 11.08
N ARG A 159 15.69 -5.03 10.77
CA ARG A 159 16.28 -6.34 10.51
C ARG A 159 17.16 -6.34 9.27
N PHE A 160 16.75 -5.63 8.21
CA PHE A 160 17.53 -5.46 7.00
C PHE A 160 18.84 -4.72 7.26
N VAL A 161 18.83 -3.63 8.05
CA VAL A 161 20.05 -2.91 8.44
C VAL A 161 20.99 -3.80 9.28
N ALA A 162 20.44 -4.61 10.19
CA ALA A 162 21.25 -5.57 10.96
C ALA A 162 21.93 -6.59 10.03
N LEU A 163 21.22 -7.11 9.03
CA LEU A 163 21.75 -8.02 8.02
C LEU A 163 22.86 -7.36 7.19
N LEU A 164 22.71 -6.10 6.76
CA LEU A 164 23.76 -5.39 6.03
C LEU A 164 25.03 -5.19 6.86
N LYS A 165 24.89 -4.91 8.17
CA LYS A 165 26.02 -4.83 9.10
C LYS A 165 26.74 -6.16 9.24
N GLU A 166 26.00 -7.27 9.30
CA GLU A 166 26.56 -8.61 9.38
C GLU A 166 27.36 -8.96 8.13
N ILE A 167 26.83 -8.67 6.93
CA ILE A 167 27.56 -8.87 5.66
C ILE A 167 28.83 -8.01 5.62
N SER A 168 28.74 -6.76 6.07
CA SER A 168 29.90 -5.85 6.09
C SER A 168 30.96 -6.25 7.12
N SER A 169 30.56 -6.95 8.20
CA SER A 169 31.47 -7.42 9.26
C SER A 169 32.19 -8.73 8.92
N HIS A 170 31.64 -9.57 8.04
CA HIS A 170 32.26 -10.82 7.60
C HIS A 170 33.23 -10.65 6.41
N GLY A 171 33.38 -9.41 5.92
CA GLY A 171 34.31 -9.04 4.84
C GLY A 171 35.63 -8.42 5.31
N MET A 172 35.92 -8.42 6.62
CA MET A 172 37.22 -8.06 7.20
C MET A 172 37.95 -9.29 7.74
#